data_AF-A0A4W4DSZ2-F1
#
_entry.id   AF-A0A4W4DSZ2-F1
#
_cell.length_a   1.000
_cell.length_b   1.000
_cell.length_c   1.000
_cell.angle_alpha   90.00
_cell.angle_beta   90.00
_cell.angle_gamma   90.00
#
_symmetry.space_group_name_H-M   'P 1'
#
loop_
_entity.id
_entity.type
_entity.pdbx_description
1 polymer ?
#
loop_
_entity_poly.entity_id
_entity_poly.type
_entity_poly.pdbx_seq_one_letter_code
_entity_poly.pdbx_strand_id
1 'polypeptide(L)'
;MRPLCLSLFLIQFVRLSRQQFPRPCTTPEALQSKQCCPVWPGDGSVCGARSGRGFCQDVVVSDLPNGPQYPHSDVDDRERWPLVFYNRTCKCAGNFMGYNCAECKFGYFGVNCAESRESVRKNILHLSGSDRQRFISYINLAKNTISPDYMIATGTYKQMNNGTNPMFAEVSVYDLFVWMHYYVSRDALLGGPNNVWEDVDFAHEAAAFLPWHRVFLLLWEHEIRKLSGDFNFTIPYWDWRDARSCQVCTDELMGARNPLEPNRISPASIFSSWKVICTRPQDYNAREVLCSGEPEGPLLRNPGNHDQSRMSQLPTSADVEFVLGLRDYETDSLDRRSNMSFRNTLEGQIKPSKEQASTMHNALHIYMNGTMSSVQGSANDPIFLIHHAFIDSIFEQWLRKHQPARTHYPASNAPIGHNDGYYMVPFIPLYQNGDYFLTTKALGYEYSYLLNPTIPQTHSKIGVCSIVLLVIIVLYVNLKRLFFFNLLLF
;
A
#
# COMPACT_ATOMS: atom_id res chain seq x y z
N MET A 1 -70.45 14.63 -17.20
CA MET A 1 -69.10 14.15 -17.54
C MET A 1 -68.10 14.88 -16.64
N ARG A 2 -67.55 14.20 -15.62
CA ARG A 2 -66.50 14.73 -14.73
C ARG A 2 -65.20 13.95 -15.03
N PRO A 3 -64.05 14.60 -15.20
CA PRO A 3 -62.80 13.86 -15.35
C PRO A 3 -62.23 13.50 -13.97
N LEU A 4 -61.79 12.25 -13.83
CA LEU A 4 -61.00 11.76 -12.70
C LEU A 4 -59.57 12.32 -12.81
N CYS A 5 -59.09 12.93 -11.74
CA CYS A 5 -57.70 13.35 -11.59
C CYS A 5 -56.92 12.19 -10.97
N LEU A 6 -55.98 11.58 -11.70
CA LEU A 6 -55.03 10.61 -11.15
C LEU A 6 -53.76 11.35 -10.74
N SER A 7 -53.52 11.44 -9.43
CA SER A 7 -52.28 11.97 -8.86
C SER A 7 -51.21 10.88 -8.86
N LEU A 8 -50.18 11.02 -9.71
CA LEU A 8 -48.96 10.23 -9.66
C LEU A 8 -48.05 10.76 -8.55
N PHE A 9 -47.87 9.96 -7.49
CA PHE A 9 -46.79 10.17 -6.52
C PHE A 9 -45.45 9.80 -7.17
N LEU A 10 -44.64 10.81 -7.53
CA LEU A 10 -43.22 10.61 -7.81
C LEU A 10 -42.49 10.42 -6.47
N ILE A 11 -42.09 9.18 -6.17
CA ILE A 11 -41.06 8.90 -5.18
C ILE A 11 -39.74 9.39 -5.77
N GLN A 12 -39.32 10.60 -5.40
CA GLN A 12 -37.96 11.07 -5.67
C GLN A 12 -36.99 10.29 -4.78
N PHE A 13 -36.38 9.24 -5.34
CA PHE A 13 -35.12 8.74 -4.82
C PHE A 13 -34.06 9.80 -5.09
N VAL A 14 -33.74 10.60 -4.07
CA VAL A 14 -32.56 11.47 -4.07
C VAL A 14 -31.34 10.56 -4.21
N ARG A 15 -30.76 10.53 -5.41
CA ARG A 15 -29.50 9.83 -5.67
C ARG A 15 -28.37 10.67 -5.09
N LEU A 16 -27.87 10.27 -3.92
CA LEU A 16 -26.65 10.82 -3.34
C LEU A 16 -25.45 10.08 -3.97
N SER A 17 -24.67 10.81 -4.77
CA SER A 17 -23.30 10.48 -5.15
C SER A 17 -22.35 10.88 -4.02
N ARG A 18 -21.15 10.29 -3.95
CA ARG A 18 -20.65 9.98 -2.61
C ARG A 18 -19.07 9.80 -2.63
N GLN A 19 -18.19 10.41 -1.77
CA GLN A 19 -16.69 10.72 -1.90
C GLN A 19 -15.43 10.39 -0.96
N GLN A 20 -14.08 10.58 -1.34
CA GLN A 20 -12.69 10.12 -0.81
C GLN A 20 -12.13 10.87 0.35
N PHE A 21 -12.23 12.16 0.18
CA PHE A 21 -12.69 12.98 1.25
C PHE A 21 -14.05 12.41 1.63
N PRO A 22 -14.24 11.91 2.86
CA PRO A 22 -15.45 11.19 3.25
C PRO A 22 -16.69 11.82 2.64
N ARG A 23 -17.60 11.03 2.08
CA ARG A 23 -18.73 11.51 1.25
C ARG A 23 -19.47 12.73 1.84
N PRO A 24 -19.69 12.82 3.16
CA PRO A 24 -20.31 14.01 3.78
C PRO A 24 -19.46 15.29 3.83
N CYS A 25 -18.17 15.24 3.48
CA CYS A 25 -17.21 16.34 3.60
C CYS A 25 -16.92 17.07 2.29
N THR A 26 -17.50 16.65 1.18
CA THR A 26 -17.18 17.15 -0.17
C THR A 26 -18.21 18.11 -0.73
N THR A 27 -19.10 18.57 0.13
CA THR A 27 -20.08 19.60 -0.14
C THR A 27 -19.42 20.99 -0.07
N PRO A 28 -19.99 22.02 -0.74
CA PRO A 28 -19.50 23.39 -0.58
C PRO A 28 -19.44 23.82 0.89
N GLU A 29 -20.44 23.46 1.69
CA GLU A 29 -20.54 23.83 3.10
C GLU A 29 -19.35 23.31 3.92
N ALA A 30 -19.00 22.03 3.75
CA ALA A 30 -17.87 21.40 4.43
C ALA A 30 -16.50 21.99 4.02
N LEU A 31 -16.30 22.28 2.71
CA LEU A 31 -15.06 22.86 2.21
C LEU A 31 -14.89 24.33 2.60
N GLN A 32 -15.96 25.11 2.57
CA GLN A 32 -15.94 26.53 2.95
C GLN A 32 -15.77 26.70 4.47
N SER A 33 -16.42 25.84 5.26
CA SER A 33 -16.20 25.81 6.71
C SER A 33 -14.85 25.17 7.10
N LYS A 34 -14.15 24.56 6.14
CA LYS A 34 -12.91 23.78 6.36
C LYS A 34 -13.08 22.76 7.49
N GLN A 35 -14.24 22.10 7.57
CA GLN A 35 -14.55 21.13 8.60
C GLN A 35 -15.05 19.82 8.00
N CYS A 36 -14.29 18.74 8.19
CA CYS A 36 -14.70 17.37 7.89
C CYS A 36 -14.94 16.59 9.17
N CYS A 37 -16.11 16.78 9.77
CA CYS A 37 -16.52 16.09 10.99
C CYS A 37 -17.91 15.46 10.84
N PRO A 38 -18.04 14.34 10.11
CA PRO A 38 -19.34 13.75 9.85
C PRO A 38 -20.00 13.19 11.12
N VAL A 39 -21.33 13.13 11.08
CA VAL A 39 -22.13 12.49 12.12
C VAL A 39 -21.92 10.98 12.07
N TRP A 40 -21.75 10.36 13.24
CA TRP A 40 -21.80 8.91 13.37
C TRP A 40 -23.26 8.45 13.48
N PRO A 41 -23.75 7.56 12.58
CA PRO A 41 -25.14 7.12 12.61
C PRO A 41 -25.55 6.38 13.89
N GLY A 42 -24.59 5.81 14.63
CA GLY A 42 -24.88 5.01 15.83
C GLY A 42 -25.48 5.80 16.99
N ASP A 43 -25.15 7.09 17.13
CA ASP A 43 -25.68 7.96 18.19
C ASP A 43 -26.17 9.34 17.71
N GLY A 44 -26.09 9.58 16.39
CA GLY A 44 -26.52 10.81 15.75
C GLY A 44 -25.68 12.04 16.10
N SER A 45 -24.50 11.86 16.70
CA SER A 45 -23.59 12.96 17.05
C SER A 45 -22.37 13.05 16.13
N VAL A 46 -21.85 14.26 15.98
CA VAL A 46 -20.61 14.52 15.26
C VAL A 46 -19.48 13.71 15.88
N CYS A 47 -18.74 12.96 15.05
CA CYS A 47 -17.63 12.09 15.46
C CYS A 47 -17.97 11.05 16.56
N GLY A 48 -19.25 10.74 16.78
CA GLY A 48 -19.69 9.84 17.85
C GLY A 48 -19.42 10.38 19.27
N ALA A 49 -19.45 11.71 19.44
CA ALA A 49 -19.20 12.39 20.71
C ALA A 49 -20.13 11.97 21.86
N ARG A 50 -21.42 11.70 21.59
CA ARG A 50 -22.38 11.26 22.64
C ARG A 50 -22.00 9.92 23.24
N SER A 51 -21.37 9.05 22.45
CA SER A 51 -20.89 7.74 22.89
C SER A 51 -19.41 7.75 23.28
N GLY A 52 -18.78 8.94 23.34
CA GLY A 52 -17.36 9.06 23.69
C GLY A 52 -16.39 8.48 22.66
N ARG A 53 -16.82 8.26 21.41
CA ARG A 53 -15.98 7.69 20.35
C ARG A 53 -14.96 8.65 19.78
N GLY A 54 -15.26 9.95 19.83
CA GLY A 54 -14.40 10.97 19.27
C GLY A 54 -15.07 12.34 19.28
N PHE A 55 -14.30 13.35 18.90
CA PHE A 55 -14.75 14.74 18.89
C PHE A 55 -14.18 15.47 17.67
N CYS A 56 -14.93 16.45 17.16
CA CYS A 56 -14.44 17.32 16.10
C CYS A 56 -13.43 18.31 16.67
N GLN A 57 -12.18 18.23 16.23
CA GLN A 57 -11.07 19.03 16.77
C GLN A 57 -10.29 19.72 15.66
N ASP A 58 -9.57 20.78 16.03
CA ASP A 58 -8.63 21.44 15.13
C ASP A 58 -7.49 20.49 14.78
N VAL A 59 -7.10 20.50 13.50
CA VAL A 59 -5.97 19.75 12.98
C VAL A 59 -4.71 20.53 13.30
N VAL A 60 -3.86 19.92 14.12
CA VAL A 60 -2.53 20.45 14.45
C VAL A 60 -1.51 19.71 13.60
N VAL A 61 -0.77 20.46 12.79
CA VAL A 61 0.34 19.94 11.96
C VAL A 61 1.67 20.41 12.55
N SER A 62 2.74 19.64 12.33
CA SER A 62 4.08 20.01 12.78
C SER A 62 4.61 21.24 12.02
N ASP A 63 5.26 22.16 12.74
CA ASP A 63 6.00 23.29 12.17
C ASP A 63 7.51 23.01 12.02
N LEU A 64 7.94 21.77 12.26
CA LEU A 64 9.33 21.37 12.00
C LEU A 64 9.67 21.47 10.51
N PRO A 65 10.89 21.94 10.15
CA PRO A 65 11.25 22.19 8.77
C PRO A 65 11.29 20.90 7.94
N ASN A 66 10.91 21.03 6.66
CA ASN A 66 11.18 20.01 5.65
C ASN A 66 12.60 20.21 5.07
N GLY A 67 13.11 19.21 4.37
CA GLY A 67 14.35 19.31 3.63
C GLY A 67 14.27 20.30 2.44
N PRO A 68 15.43 20.70 1.88
CA PRO A 68 15.52 21.74 0.85
C PRO A 68 15.06 21.29 -0.55
N GLN A 69 14.64 20.03 -0.71
CA GLN A 69 14.31 19.43 -2.02
C GLN A 69 13.07 20.07 -2.68
N TYR A 70 12.18 20.67 -1.89
CA TYR A 70 10.98 21.33 -2.39
C TYR A 70 11.05 22.84 -2.12
N PRO A 71 11.46 23.67 -3.10
CA PRO A 71 11.72 25.10 -2.91
C PRO A 71 10.47 25.97 -3.07
N HIS A 72 9.27 25.39 -2.99
CA HIS A 72 8.00 26.08 -3.17
C HIS A 72 7.18 26.09 -1.87
N SER A 73 6.22 27.02 -1.79
CA SER A 73 5.29 27.11 -0.68
C SER A 73 3.95 27.64 -1.18
N ASP A 74 2.86 27.11 -0.63
CA ASP A 74 1.48 27.50 -0.94
C ASP A 74 1.09 27.28 -2.42
N VAL A 75 1.70 26.29 -3.10
CA VAL A 75 1.39 25.96 -4.50
C VAL A 75 0.78 24.57 -4.68
N ASP A 76 0.98 23.66 -3.72
CA ASP A 76 0.49 22.30 -3.78
C ASP A 76 -0.49 21.97 -2.64
N ASP A 77 -1.65 21.44 -2.99
CA ASP A 77 -2.73 21.13 -2.03
C ASP A 77 -2.32 20.07 -0.98
N ARG A 78 -1.22 19.35 -1.22
CA ARG A 78 -0.65 18.33 -0.34
C ARG A 78 0.23 18.91 0.76
N GLU A 79 0.65 20.17 0.63
CA GLU A 79 1.41 20.87 1.67
C GLU A 79 0.60 20.97 2.96
N ARG A 80 1.27 20.72 4.09
CA ARG A 80 0.67 20.77 5.44
C ARG A 80 -0.67 20.01 5.51
N TRP A 81 -0.72 18.83 4.88
CA TRP A 81 -1.94 18.02 4.77
C TRP A 81 -2.65 17.85 6.12
N PRO A 82 -3.99 18.04 6.19
CA PRO A 82 -4.95 18.35 5.13
C PRO A 82 -5.39 19.83 5.09
N LEU A 83 -4.60 20.77 5.64
CA LEU A 83 -5.06 22.14 6.00
C LEU A 83 -5.56 22.99 4.82
N VAL A 84 -5.15 22.65 3.59
CA VAL A 84 -5.71 23.27 2.39
C VAL A 84 -7.22 23.04 2.31
N PHE A 85 -7.68 21.82 2.60
CA PHE A 85 -9.08 21.44 2.57
C PHE A 85 -9.80 21.61 3.91
N TYR A 86 -9.22 21.12 5.02
CA TYR A 86 -9.88 21.11 6.32
C TYR A 86 -8.95 21.48 7.46
N ASN A 87 -9.40 22.42 8.30
CA ASN A 87 -8.77 22.82 9.55
C ASN A 87 -9.31 22.00 10.73
N ARG A 88 -10.47 21.34 10.57
CA ARG A 88 -11.08 20.51 11.62
C ARG A 88 -11.47 19.14 11.11
N THR A 89 -11.11 18.10 11.84
CA THR A 89 -11.48 16.71 11.54
C THR A 89 -11.87 15.95 12.81
N CYS A 90 -12.48 14.77 12.67
CA CYS A 90 -12.75 13.90 13.80
C CYS A 90 -11.45 13.33 14.39
N LYS A 91 -11.22 13.57 15.69
CA LYS A 91 -10.21 12.89 16.49
C LYS A 91 -10.88 11.82 17.34
N CYS A 92 -10.57 10.56 17.04
CA CYS A 92 -11.17 9.42 17.72
C CYS A 92 -10.46 9.10 19.03
N ALA A 93 -11.23 8.64 20.01
CA ALA A 93 -10.77 8.28 21.34
C ALA A 93 -10.39 6.79 21.41
N GLY A 94 -9.44 6.44 22.29
CA GLY A 94 -9.07 5.05 22.57
C GLY A 94 -8.75 4.24 21.31
N ASN A 95 -9.48 3.14 21.11
CA ASN A 95 -9.33 2.22 19.98
C ASN A 95 -10.31 2.48 18.83
N PHE A 96 -11.01 3.62 18.82
CA PHE A 96 -11.84 4.01 17.68
C PHE A 96 -11.00 4.64 16.56
N MET A 97 -11.45 4.47 15.32
CA MET A 97 -10.89 5.07 14.11
C MET A 97 -11.98 5.36 13.07
N GLY A 98 -11.58 5.79 11.88
CA GLY A 98 -12.48 6.09 10.77
C GLY A 98 -12.85 7.57 10.77
N TYR A 99 -13.33 8.06 9.63
CA TYR A 99 -13.56 9.48 9.41
C TYR A 99 -14.62 10.11 10.33
N ASN A 100 -15.49 9.30 10.94
CA ASN A 100 -16.50 9.69 11.92
C ASN A 100 -16.40 8.89 13.23
N CYS A 101 -15.27 8.22 13.48
CA CYS A 101 -15.03 7.38 14.66
C CYS A 101 -15.94 6.15 14.81
N ALA A 102 -16.58 5.71 13.73
CA ALA A 102 -17.44 4.52 13.72
C ALA A 102 -16.67 3.21 13.84
N GLU A 103 -15.40 3.20 13.44
CA GLU A 103 -14.62 1.99 13.18
C GLU A 103 -13.61 1.75 14.31
N CYS A 104 -12.91 0.62 14.26
CA CYS A 104 -11.90 0.25 15.26
C CYS A 104 -10.50 0.31 14.67
N LYS A 105 -9.54 0.84 15.42
CA LYS A 105 -8.10 0.85 15.08
C LYS A 105 -7.65 -0.53 14.62
N PHE A 106 -6.64 -0.58 13.76
CA PHE A 106 -6.07 -1.83 13.27
C PHE A 106 -5.73 -2.78 14.43
N GLY A 107 -6.14 -4.04 14.30
CA GLY A 107 -6.01 -5.05 15.35
C GLY A 107 -7.12 -5.07 16.40
N TYR A 108 -8.06 -4.13 16.37
CA TYR A 108 -9.21 -4.10 17.26
C TYR A 108 -10.53 -4.32 16.51
N PHE A 109 -11.52 -4.88 17.19
CA PHE A 109 -12.86 -5.10 16.65
C PHE A 109 -13.93 -5.12 17.75
N GLY A 110 -15.17 -5.39 17.34
CA GLY A 110 -16.34 -5.37 18.20
C GLY A 110 -16.97 -3.98 18.26
N VAL A 111 -18.20 -3.90 18.78
CA VAL A 111 -18.96 -2.64 18.79
C VAL A 111 -18.19 -1.53 19.53
N ASN A 112 -17.49 -1.85 20.61
CA ASN A 112 -16.76 -0.89 21.43
C ASN A 112 -15.24 -0.89 21.20
N CYS A 113 -14.74 -1.60 20.17
CA CYS A 113 -13.31 -1.71 19.87
C CYS A 113 -12.46 -2.22 21.06
N ALA A 114 -13.06 -3.09 21.87
CA ALA A 114 -12.46 -3.65 23.09
C ALA A 114 -11.85 -5.04 22.87
N GLU A 115 -12.13 -5.68 21.74
CA GLU A 115 -11.62 -7.01 21.40
C GLU A 115 -10.46 -6.88 20.43
N SER A 116 -9.43 -7.72 20.57
CA SER A 116 -8.26 -7.74 19.70
C SER A 116 -8.29 -8.92 18.73
N ARG A 117 -8.01 -8.67 17.46
CA ARG A 117 -7.85 -9.71 16.43
C ARG A 117 -6.45 -9.64 15.85
N GLU A 118 -5.83 -10.81 15.71
CA GLU A 118 -4.61 -10.97 14.94
C GLU A 118 -4.94 -11.67 13.61
N SER A 119 -4.49 -11.10 12.49
CA SER A 119 -4.68 -11.66 11.15
C SER A 119 -3.35 -12.13 10.58
N VAL A 120 -3.34 -13.19 9.77
CA VAL A 120 -2.08 -13.75 9.23
C VAL A 120 -2.05 -13.65 7.71
N ARG A 121 -1.15 -12.83 7.18
CA ARG A 121 -0.84 -12.76 5.75
C ARG A 121 -0.01 -13.99 5.35
N LYS A 122 -0.41 -14.63 4.25
CA LYS A 122 0.20 -15.87 3.74
C LYS A 122 0.81 -15.66 2.36
N ASN A 123 1.78 -16.50 2.01
CA ASN A 123 2.34 -16.50 0.65
C ASN A 123 1.23 -16.94 -0.32
N ILE A 124 0.98 -16.13 -1.36
CA ILE A 124 -0.05 -16.41 -2.37
C ILE A 124 0.14 -17.77 -3.05
N LEU A 125 1.40 -18.20 -3.24
CA LEU A 125 1.73 -19.49 -3.87
C LEU A 125 1.31 -20.68 -2.99
N HIS A 126 1.17 -20.48 -1.68
CA HIS A 126 0.81 -21.52 -0.71
C HIS A 126 -0.65 -21.45 -0.26
N LEU A 127 -1.45 -20.54 -0.82
CA LEU A 127 -2.89 -20.48 -0.55
C LEU A 127 -3.62 -21.70 -1.14
N SER A 128 -4.67 -22.14 -0.45
CA SER A 128 -5.62 -23.12 -0.97
C SER A 128 -6.34 -22.59 -2.23
N GLY A 129 -6.89 -23.47 -3.07
CA GLY A 129 -7.65 -23.04 -4.25
C GLY A 129 -8.81 -22.10 -3.91
N SER A 130 -9.53 -22.38 -2.81
CA SER A 130 -10.60 -21.52 -2.30
C SER A 130 -10.10 -20.16 -1.79
N ASP A 131 -8.94 -20.12 -1.12
CA ASP A 131 -8.35 -18.86 -0.65
C ASP A 131 -7.86 -17.99 -1.82
N ARG A 132 -7.29 -18.60 -2.86
CA ARG A 132 -6.89 -17.91 -4.09
C ARG A 132 -8.11 -17.30 -4.77
N GLN A 133 -9.16 -18.10 -5.01
CA GLN A 133 -10.40 -17.62 -5.59
C GLN A 133 -11.03 -16.51 -4.76
N ARG A 134 -11.10 -16.67 -3.43
CA ARG A 134 -11.59 -15.65 -2.50
C ARG A 134 -10.85 -14.33 -2.67
N PHE A 135 -9.52 -14.35 -2.71
CA PHE A 135 -8.71 -13.14 -2.92
C PHE A 135 -9.02 -12.46 -4.25
N ILE A 136 -8.97 -13.22 -5.35
CA ILE A 136 -9.23 -12.70 -6.71
C ILE A 136 -10.65 -12.15 -6.84
N SER A 137 -11.64 -12.87 -6.31
CA SER A 137 -13.04 -12.44 -6.33
C SER A 137 -13.27 -11.15 -5.53
N TYR A 138 -12.63 -10.99 -4.36
CA TYR A 138 -12.81 -9.80 -3.53
C TYR A 138 -12.14 -8.56 -4.11
N ILE A 139 -10.93 -8.67 -4.66
CA ILE A 139 -10.32 -7.51 -5.33
C ILE A 139 -11.05 -7.14 -6.62
N ASN A 140 -11.61 -8.13 -7.33
CA ASN A 140 -12.48 -7.84 -8.47
C ASN A 140 -13.82 -7.23 -8.08
N LEU A 141 -14.42 -7.66 -6.95
CA LEU A 141 -15.60 -7.02 -6.38
C LEU A 141 -15.28 -5.56 -6.03
N ALA A 142 -14.13 -5.30 -5.39
CA ALA A 142 -13.68 -3.96 -5.07
C ALA A 142 -13.48 -3.08 -6.32
N LYS A 143 -12.94 -3.64 -7.41
CA LYS A 143 -12.75 -2.93 -8.69
C LYS A 143 -14.06 -2.53 -9.37
N ASN A 144 -15.13 -3.27 -9.11
CA ASN A 144 -16.43 -3.06 -9.76
C ASN A 144 -17.49 -2.47 -8.81
N THR A 145 -17.13 -2.15 -7.57
CA THR A 145 -18.06 -1.56 -6.60
C THR A 145 -17.64 -0.14 -6.28
N ILE A 146 -18.52 0.83 -6.54
CA ILE A 146 -18.32 2.23 -6.16
C ILE A 146 -18.17 2.32 -4.64
N SER A 147 -17.08 2.95 -4.17
CA SER A 147 -16.69 2.94 -2.76
C SER A 147 -17.73 3.60 -1.87
N PRO A 148 -18.47 2.93 -0.97
CA PRO A 148 -19.63 3.52 -0.31
C PRO A 148 -19.31 4.64 0.69
N ASP A 149 -18.02 4.83 1.02
CA ASP A 149 -17.44 5.83 1.92
C ASP A 149 -16.54 6.89 1.22
N TYR A 150 -16.09 6.63 -0.02
CA TYR A 150 -15.00 7.33 -0.74
C TYR A 150 -15.32 7.73 -2.27
N MET A 151 -14.57 8.61 -2.98
CA MET A 151 -14.61 9.30 -4.36
C MET A 151 -13.16 9.72 -4.61
N ILE A 152 -12.86 10.79 -5.31
CA ILE A 152 -11.54 11.36 -5.55
C ILE A 152 -11.74 12.84 -5.90
N ALA A 153 -10.76 13.69 -5.62
CA ALA A 153 -10.76 15.05 -6.17
C ALA A 153 -10.40 15.00 -7.66
N THR A 154 -11.05 15.83 -8.47
CA THR A 154 -10.76 15.92 -9.92
C THR A 154 -10.17 17.27 -10.33
N GLY A 155 -10.02 18.18 -9.38
CA GLY A 155 -9.33 19.46 -9.53
C GLY A 155 -8.66 19.88 -8.22
N THR A 156 -7.77 20.85 -8.31
CA THR A 156 -7.11 21.45 -7.14
C THR A 156 -8.08 22.29 -6.32
N TYR A 157 -7.76 22.57 -5.06
CA TYR A 157 -8.61 23.41 -4.21
C TYR A 157 -8.81 24.82 -4.79
N LYS A 158 -7.79 25.35 -5.45
CA LYS A 158 -7.87 26.60 -6.22
C LYS A 158 -8.89 26.52 -7.37
N GLN A 159 -8.90 25.42 -8.11
CA GLN A 159 -9.88 25.18 -9.18
C GLN A 159 -11.31 25.01 -8.64
N MET A 160 -11.46 24.52 -7.41
CA MET A 160 -12.74 24.48 -6.69
C MET A 160 -13.23 25.87 -6.25
N ASN A 161 -12.56 26.96 -6.66
CA ASN A 161 -12.82 28.33 -6.23
C ASN A 161 -12.91 28.41 -4.69
N ASN A 162 -11.86 27.90 -4.03
CA ASN A 162 -11.71 27.83 -2.58
C ASN A 162 -12.90 27.13 -1.90
N GLY A 163 -13.36 26.03 -2.48
CA GLY A 163 -14.42 25.18 -1.94
C GLY A 163 -15.85 25.57 -2.33
N THR A 164 -16.07 26.69 -3.03
CA THR A 164 -17.42 27.10 -3.48
C THR A 164 -17.97 26.23 -4.62
N ASN A 165 -17.09 25.63 -5.42
CA ASN A 165 -17.45 24.74 -6.52
C ASN A 165 -16.70 23.41 -6.40
N PRO A 166 -17.18 22.47 -5.55
CA PRO A 166 -16.54 21.18 -5.33
C PRO A 166 -16.29 20.40 -6.63
N MET A 167 -15.10 19.83 -6.78
CA MET A 167 -14.72 19.01 -7.93
C MET A 167 -14.33 17.60 -7.46
N PHE A 168 -15.31 16.70 -7.44
CA PHE A 168 -15.11 15.30 -7.06
C PHE A 168 -15.82 14.34 -8.02
N ALA A 169 -15.29 13.11 -8.18
CA ALA A 169 -15.88 12.07 -9.03
C ALA A 169 -15.91 10.70 -8.37
N GLU A 170 -16.98 9.93 -8.61
CA GLU A 170 -17.16 8.57 -8.07
C GLU A 170 -16.03 7.63 -8.50
N VAL A 171 -15.67 6.71 -7.61
CA VAL A 171 -14.56 5.78 -7.83
C VAL A 171 -14.89 4.42 -7.22
N SER A 172 -14.37 3.34 -7.81
CA SER A 172 -14.49 2.00 -7.22
C SER A 172 -13.65 1.88 -5.94
N VAL A 173 -13.96 0.92 -5.06
CA VAL A 173 -13.15 0.65 -3.86
C VAL A 173 -11.70 0.38 -4.22
N TYR A 174 -11.43 -0.35 -5.31
CA TYR A 174 -10.06 -0.60 -5.76
C TYR A 174 -9.40 0.68 -6.29
N ASP A 175 -10.11 1.41 -7.16
CA ASP A 175 -9.57 2.58 -7.85
C ASP A 175 -9.38 3.79 -6.93
N LEU A 176 -10.06 3.80 -5.78
CA LEU A 176 -9.79 4.72 -4.70
C LEU A 176 -8.30 4.70 -4.31
N PHE A 177 -7.78 3.50 -4.08
CA PHE A 177 -6.39 3.31 -3.64
C PHE A 177 -5.42 3.53 -4.80
N VAL A 178 -5.81 3.20 -6.03
CA VAL A 178 -5.06 3.59 -7.23
C VAL A 178 -4.89 5.11 -7.30
N TRP A 179 -5.98 5.85 -7.11
CA TRP A 179 -5.94 7.31 -7.14
C TRP A 179 -5.15 7.91 -5.97
N MET A 180 -5.26 7.34 -4.76
CA MET A 180 -4.43 7.74 -3.62
C MET A 180 -2.94 7.65 -3.94
N HIS A 181 -2.51 6.53 -4.53
CA HIS A 181 -1.12 6.31 -4.93
C HIS A 181 -0.67 7.26 -6.05
N TYR A 182 -1.53 7.49 -7.06
CA TYR A 182 -1.29 8.55 -8.04
C TYR A 182 -1.13 9.93 -7.38
N TYR A 183 -1.99 10.28 -6.44
CA TYR A 183 -2.05 11.63 -5.86
C TYR A 183 -0.83 11.93 -4.99
N VAL A 184 -0.22 10.94 -4.33
CA VAL A 184 1.05 11.14 -3.60
C VAL A 184 2.26 11.31 -4.51
N SER A 185 2.24 10.70 -5.69
CA SER A 185 3.38 10.65 -6.63
C SER A 185 3.24 11.56 -7.84
N ARG A 186 2.20 12.41 -7.88
CA ARG A 186 2.05 13.39 -8.96
C ARG A 186 2.98 14.58 -8.73
N ASP A 187 3.42 15.23 -9.81
CA ASP A 187 4.25 16.44 -9.75
C ASP A 187 3.53 17.58 -9.00
N ALA A 188 4.15 18.72 -8.69
CA ALA A 188 3.41 19.89 -8.20
C ALA A 188 3.03 20.81 -9.37
N LEU A 189 1.79 21.33 -9.42
CA LEU A 189 1.40 22.30 -10.47
C LEU A 189 1.87 23.70 -10.05
N LEU A 190 2.77 24.31 -10.81
CA LEU A 190 3.27 25.67 -10.53
C LEU A 190 2.49 26.76 -11.28
N GLY A 191 1.49 26.38 -12.07
CA GLY A 191 0.64 27.26 -12.85
C GLY A 191 1.13 27.45 -14.28
N GLY A 192 0.24 27.24 -15.25
CA GLY A 192 0.54 27.19 -16.68
C GLY A 192 0.77 25.76 -17.19
N PRO A 193 0.44 25.46 -18.47
CA PRO A 193 0.61 24.15 -19.07
C PRO A 193 2.05 23.60 -18.94
N ASN A 194 2.19 22.41 -18.36
CA ASN A 194 3.48 21.73 -18.13
C ASN A 194 4.48 22.48 -17.23
N ASN A 195 4.08 23.58 -16.59
CA ASN A 195 4.91 24.24 -15.58
C ASN A 195 4.71 23.50 -14.25
N VAL A 196 5.55 22.49 -14.02
CA VAL A 196 5.46 21.60 -12.85
C VAL A 196 6.79 21.46 -12.14
N TRP A 197 6.74 21.07 -10.87
CA TRP A 197 7.89 20.59 -10.12
C TRP A 197 7.82 19.07 -9.99
N GLU A 198 8.75 18.35 -10.63
CA GLU A 198 8.75 16.88 -10.70
C GLU A 198 9.45 16.23 -9.48
N ASP A 199 10.36 16.94 -8.79
CA ASP A 199 11.13 16.39 -7.66
C ASP A 199 10.33 16.50 -6.35
N VAL A 200 9.15 15.89 -6.32
CA VAL A 200 8.26 15.80 -5.15
C VAL A 200 7.46 14.50 -5.15
N ASP A 201 7.53 13.77 -4.04
CA ASP A 201 6.71 12.59 -3.76
C ASP A 201 6.45 12.55 -2.25
N PHE A 202 5.25 12.14 -1.83
CA PHE A 202 4.84 12.10 -0.42
C PHE A 202 4.84 10.67 0.18
N ALA A 203 5.23 9.67 -0.61
CA ALA A 203 5.17 8.25 -0.26
C ALA A 203 6.38 7.43 -0.76
N HIS A 204 7.29 8.01 -1.54
CA HIS A 204 8.49 7.34 -2.07
C HIS A 204 9.75 8.21 -1.89
N GLU A 205 10.90 7.63 -2.21
CA GLU A 205 12.22 8.28 -2.25
C GLU A 205 12.73 8.83 -0.93
N ALA A 206 12.01 8.65 0.19
CA ALA A 206 12.35 9.17 1.50
C ALA A 206 11.65 8.42 2.64
N ALA A 207 11.89 8.85 3.89
CA ALA A 207 11.59 8.13 5.11
C ALA A 207 10.17 7.56 5.24
N ALA A 208 9.13 8.24 4.74
CA ALA A 208 7.75 7.73 4.80
C ALA A 208 7.44 6.50 3.93
N PHE A 209 8.34 6.07 3.04
CA PHE A 209 8.07 4.98 2.09
C PHE A 209 7.43 3.73 2.72
N LEU A 210 8.06 3.20 3.77
CA LEU A 210 7.60 1.98 4.43
C LEU A 210 6.34 2.18 5.29
N PRO A 211 6.27 3.16 6.21
CA PRO A 211 5.05 3.38 7.01
C PRO A 211 3.85 3.81 6.17
N TRP A 212 4.05 4.60 5.10
CA TRP A 212 2.97 5.01 4.20
C TRP A 212 2.35 3.80 3.50
N HIS A 213 3.17 2.95 2.86
CA HIS A 213 2.68 1.76 2.17
C HIS A 213 2.09 0.72 3.13
N ARG A 214 2.57 0.66 4.38
CA ARG A 214 1.97 -0.16 5.44
C ARG A 214 0.54 0.28 5.76
N VAL A 215 0.33 1.58 6.03
CA VAL A 215 -1.02 2.12 6.29
C VAL A 215 -1.91 1.99 5.06
N PHE A 216 -1.36 2.24 3.88
CA PHE A 216 -2.04 2.07 2.60
C PHE A 216 -2.63 0.66 2.43
N LEU A 217 -1.82 -0.39 2.66
CA LEU A 217 -2.28 -1.77 2.61
C LEU A 217 -3.32 -2.10 3.70
N LEU A 218 -3.17 -1.54 4.90
CA LEU A 218 -4.12 -1.76 6.00
C LEU A 218 -5.49 -1.15 5.68
N LEU A 219 -5.51 0.08 5.16
CA LEU A 219 -6.75 0.73 4.71
C LEU A 219 -7.38 -0.03 3.54
N TRP A 220 -6.58 -0.50 2.58
CA TRP A 220 -7.09 -1.26 1.43
C TRP A 220 -7.70 -2.60 1.86
N GLU A 221 -7.00 -3.35 2.71
CA GLU A 221 -7.49 -4.59 3.29
C GLU A 221 -8.79 -4.36 4.09
N HIS A 222 -8.84 -3.26 4.85
CA HIS A 222 -10.00 -2.90 5.66
C HIS A 222 -11.24 -2.57 4.84
N GLU A 223 -11.12 -1.77 3.77
CA GLU A 223 -12.23 -1.47 2.88
C GLU A 223 -12.73 -2.72 2.13
N ILE A 224 -11.84 -3.64 1.76
CA ILE A 224 -12.25 -4.93 1.18
C ILE A 224 -12.98 -5.80 2.21
N ARG A 225 -12.55 -5.83 3.47
CA ARG A 225 -13.27 -6.54 4.56
C ARG A 225 -14.67 -5.97 4.78
N LYS A 226 -14.80 -4.64 4.79
CA LYS A 226 -16.10 -3.95 4.89
C LYS A 226 -17.00 -4.32 3.71
N LEU A 227 -16.46 -4.29 2.50
CA LEU A 227 -17.20 -4.58 1.27
C LEU A 227 -17.66 -6.05 1.21
N SER A 228 -16.80 -6.99 1.58
CA SER A 228 -17.09 -8.43 1.49
C SER A 228 -17.88 -8.98 2.68
N GLY A 229 -17.83 -8.30 3.83
CA GLY A 229 -18.30 -8.81 5.12
C GLY A 229 -17.39 -9.89 5.73
N ASP A 230 -16.33 -10.30 5.04
CA ASP A 230 -15.34 -11.26 5.53
C ASP A 230 -14.19 -10.52 6.22
N PHE A 231 -14.34 -10.31 7.53
CA PHE A 231 -13.31 -9.65 8.32
C PHE A 231 -12.08 -10.54 8.63
N ASN A 232 -12.06 -11.80 8.19
CA ASN A 232 -10.87 -12.67 8.22
C ASN A 232 -10.05 -12.57 6.93
N PHE A 233 -10.52 -11.83 5.93
CA PHE A 233 -9.76 -11.56 4.71
C PHE A 233 -8.42 -10.89 5.02
N THR A 234 -7.35 -11.29 4.32
CA THR A 234 -6.04 -10.65 4.37
C THR A 234 -5.45 -10.57 2.98
N ILE A 235 -4.72 -9.49 2.67
CA ILE A 235 -3.90 -9.39 1.46
C ILE A 235 -2.73 -10.38 1.59
N PRO A 236 -2.58 -11.36 0.68
CA PRO A 236 -1.43 -12.25 0.68
C PRO A 236 -0.17 -11.52 0.19
N TYR A 237 0.99 -12.15 0.32
CA TYR A 237 2.23 -11.63 -0.23
C TYR A 237 2.81 -12.57 -1.28
N TRP A 238 3.57 -12.03 -2.23
CA TRP A 238 4.40 -12.81 -3.13
C TRP A 238 5.85 -12.67 -2.74
N ASP A 239 6.38 -13.74 -2.17
CA ASP A 239 7.81 -13.90 -1.97
C ASP A 239 8.49 -14.14 -3.32
N TRP A 240 9.00 -13.06 -3.90
CA TRP A 240 9.65 -13.08 -5.21
C TRP A 240 11.15 -13.41 -5.14
N ARG A 241 11.69 -13.68 -3.94
CA ARG A 241 13.12 -13.99 -3.77
C ARG A 241 13.51 -15.17 -4.65
N ASP A 242 14.62 -15.02 -5.36
CA ASP A 242 15.21 -16.05 -6.22
C ASP A 242 14.31 -16.49 -7.39
N ALA A 243 13.19 -15.78 -7.63
CA ALA A 243 12.32 -16.04 -8.77
C ALA A 243 13.06 -15.72 -10.08
N ARG A 244 12.97 -16.62 -11.05
CA ARG A 244 13.52 -16.42 -12.41
C ARG A 244 12.50 -15.89 -13.41
N SER A 245 11.23 -15.97 -13.05
CA SER A 245 10.09 -15.55 -13.86
C SER A 245 8.93 -15.09 -12.97
N CYS A 246 7.92 -14.46 -13.55
CA CYS A 246 6.70 -14.12 -12.81
C CYS A 246 5.88 -15.38 -12.47
N GLN A 247 6.11 -15.96 -11.29
CA GLN A 247 5.41 -17.17 -10.82
C GLN A 247 3.91 -16.97 -10.59
N VAL A 248 3.50 -15.72 -10.29
CA VAL A 248 2.10 -15.34 -10.07
C VAL A 248 1.35 -14.98 -11.36
N CYS A 249 2.03 -14.87 -12.50
CA CYS A 249 1.43 -14.54 -13.78
C CYS A 249 0.83 -15.78 -14.46
N THR A 250 -0.22 -16.31 -13.85
CA THR A 250 -1.02 -17.44 -14.35
C THR A 250 -2.50 -17.06 -14.29
N ASP A 251 -3.34 -17.69 -15.12
CA ASP A 251 -4.79 -17.35 -15.16
C ASP A 251 -5.54 -17.73 -13.88
N GLU A 252 -4.99 -18.63 -13.06
CA GLU A 252 -5.50 -18.95 -11.72
C GLU A 252 -5.14 -17.90 -10.65
N LEU A 253 -4.12 -17.08 -10.91
CA LEU A 253 -3.63 -16.04 -10.02
C LEU A 253 -3.78 -14.67 -10.70
N MET A 254 -2.69 -14.00 -11.05
CA MET A 254 -2.68 -12.59 -11.47
C MET A 254 -2.86 -12.38 -12.97
N GLY A 255 -3.20 -13.43 -13.71
CA GLY A 255 -3.35 -13.44 -15.15
C GLY A 255 -2.05 -13.77 -15.89
N ALA A 256 -2.15 -14.72 -16.83
CA ALA A 256 -1.05 -15.09 -17.71
C ALA A 256 -0.81 -14.04 -18.80
N ARG A 257 0.30 -14.17 -19.52
CA ARG A 257 0.57 -13.36 -20.72
C ARG A 257 -0.40 -13.76 -21.85
N ASN A 258 -0.95 -12.78 -22.56
CA ASN A 258 -1.72 -13.05 -23.77
C ASN A 258 -0.80 -13.61 -24.89
N PRO A 259 -1.13 -14.76 -25.49
CA PRO A 259 -0.30 -15.37 -26.54
C PRO A 259 -0.18 -14.56 -27.83
N LEU A 260 -1.18 -13.72 -28.16
CA LEU A 260 -1.25 -12.93 -29.39
C LEU A 260 -0.77 -11.49 -29.20
N GLU A 261 -0.96 -10.94 -28.00
CA GLU A 261 -0.57 -9.57 -27.65
C GLU A 261 0.30 -9.58 -26.38
N PRO A 262 1.63 -9.73 -26.48
CA PRO A 262 2.51 -10.00 -25.33
C PRO A 262 2.50 -8.97 -24.20
N ASN A 263 2.01 -7.75 -24.44
CA ASN A 263 1.87 -6.69 -23.44
C ASN A 263 0.51 -6.72 -22.72
N ARG A 264 -0.40 -7.63 -23.08
CA ARG A 264 -1.73 -7.78 -22.47
C ARG A 264 -1.80 -9.01 -21.58
N ILE A 265 -2.75 -8.97 -20.66
CA ILE A 265 -3.15 -10.13 -19.87
C ILE A 265 -4.00 -11.08 -20.73
N SER A 266 -3.83 -12.38 -20.51
CA SER A 266 -4.60 -13.47 -21.11
C SER A 266 -6.11 -13.24 -20.93
N PRO A 267 -6.93 -13.39 -21.98
CA PRO A 267 -8.39 -13.25 -21.89
C PRO A 267 -9.07 -14.23 -20.92
N ALA A 268 -8.39 -15.31 -20.51
CA ALA A 268 -8.91 -16.26 -19.53
C ALA A 268 -8.82 -15.73 -18.08
N SER A 269 -8.05 -14.67 -17.83
CA SER A 269 -8.02 -13.98 -16.55
C SER A 269 -8.98 -12.81 -16.52
N ILE A 270 -9.66 -12.63 -15.37
CA ILE A 270 -10.56 -11.50 -15.13
C ILE A 270 -9.87 -10.14 -15.28
N PHE A 271 -8.57 -10.07 -14.97
CA PHE A 271 -7.78 -8.84 -15.06
C PHE A 271 -7.57 -8.35 -16.49
N SER A 272 -7.79 -9.18 -17.52
CA SER A 272 -7.74 -8.74 -18.92
C SER A 272 -8.82 -7.71 -19.26
N SER A 273 -9.95 -7.74 -18.53
CA SER A 273 -11.06 -6.79 -18.68
C SER A 273 -10.86 -5.48 -17.92
N TRP A 274 -9.93 -5.44 -16.96
CA TRP A 274 -9.70 -4.29 -16.12
C TRP A 274 -9.22 -3.09 -16.94
N LYS A 275 -9.74 -1.92 -16.57
CA LYS A 275 -9.29 -0.64 -17.10
C LYS A 275 -8.46 0.10 -16.09
N VAL A 276 -7.36 0.67 -16.55
CA VAL A 276 -6.48 1.49 -15.72
C VAL A 276 -7.01 2.92 -15.62
N ILE A 277 -6.66 3.61 -14.54
CA ILE A 277 -6.89 5.04 -14.31
C ILE A 277 -5.56 5.71 -13.93
N CYS A 278 -5.49 7.03 -14.07
CA CYS A 278 -4.36 7.82 -13.55
C CYS A 278 -2.98 7.44 -14.15
N THR A 279 -2.95 7.10 -15.44
CA THR A 279 -1.76 6.61 -16.16
C THR A 279 -1.18 7.61 -17.17
N ARG A 280 -1.75 8.83 -17.27
CA ARG A 280 -1.37 9.86 -18.26
C ARG A 280 -0.90 11.16 -17.59
N PRO A 281 0.19 11.14 -16.81
CA PRO A 281 0.65 12.33 -16.09
C PRO A 281 0.94 13.53 -16.98
N GLN A 282 1.49 13.31 -18.18
CA GLN A 282 1.77 14.39 -19.12
C GLN A 282 0.48 15.13 -19.54
N ASP A 283 -0.63 14.41 -19.72
CA ASP A 283 -1.92 15.01 -20.06
C ASP A 283 -2.47 15.84 -18.90
N TYR A 284 -2.31 15.37 -17.66
CA TYR A 284 -2.76 16.07 -16.47
C TYR A 284 -1.95 17.34 -16.23
N ASN A 285 -0.62 17.26 -16.38
CA ASN A 285 0.30 18.40 -16.23
C ASN A 285 0.07 19.45 -17.31
N ALA A 286 -0.16 19.03 -18.56
CA ALA A 286 -0.44 19.95 -19.67
C ALA A 286 -1.76 20.71 -19.49
N ARG A 287 -2.74 20.09 -18.83
CA ARG A 287 -4.07 20.66 -18.60
C ARG A 287 -4.25 21.27 -17.21
N GLU A 288 -3.25 21.13 -16.35
CA GLU A 288 -3.29 21.54 -14.94
C GLU A 288 -4.47 20.93 -14.17
N VAL A 289 -4.81 19.66 -14.42
CA VAL A 289 -5.93 18.97 -13.77
C VAL A 289 -5.45 17.77 -12.95
N LEU A 290 -6.31 17.24 -12.10
CA LEU A 290 -6.07 15.94 -11.44
C LEU A 290 -6.67 14.81 -12.28
N CYS A 291 -6.16 13.58 -12.06
CA CYS A 291 -6.79 12.38 -12.60
C CYS A 291 -8.27 12.32 -12.21
N SER A 292 -9.14 12.14 -13.19
CA SER A 292 -10.59 12.11 -12.99
C SER A 292 -11.15 10.75 -12.54
N GLY A 293 -10.31 9.72 -12.51
CA GLY A 293 -10.73 8.32 -12.27
C GLY A 293 -11.42 7.66 -13.46
N GLU A 294 -11.47 8.32 -14.61
CA GLU A 294 -12.05 7.74 -15.82
C GLU A 294 -11.13 6.66 -16.42
N PRO A 295 -11.68 5.60 -17.04
CA PRO A 295 -10.90 4.55 -17.70
C PRO A 295 -9.98 5.07 -18.81
N GLU A 296 -8.68 4.74 -18.76
CA GLU A 296 -7.67 5.24 -19.71
C GLU A 296 -7.08 4.19 -20.64
N GLY A 297 -7.43 2.92 -20.45
CA GLY A 297 -6.92 1.83 -21.26
C GLY A 297 -6.95 0.49 -20.53
N PRO A 298 -6.48 -0.58 -21.17
CA PRO A 298 -6.31 -1.89 -20.54
C PRO A 298 -5.14 -1.90 -19.55
N LEU A 299 -5.14 -2.87 -18.63
CA LEU A 299 -3.93 -3.22 -17.88
C LEU A 299 -2.86 -3.77 -18.84
N LEU A 300 -1.64 -3.26 -18.72
CA LEU A 300 -0.49 -3.68 -19.54
C LEU A 300 0.57 -4.36 -18.67
N ARG A 301 1.09 -5.49 -19.14
CA ARG A 301 2.14 -6.25 -18.44
C ARG A 301 2.95 -7.11 -19.41
N ASN A 302 4.27 -7.03 -19.34
CA ASN A 302 5.17 -7.89 -20.11
C ASN A 302 6.41 -8.32 -19.28
N PRO A 303 6.21 -9.14 -18.24
CA PRO A 303 7.26 -9.42 -17.26
C PRO A 303 8.49 -10.05 -17.90
N GLY A 304 9.68 -9.57 -17.54
CA GLY A 304 10.95 -10.05 -18.07
C GLY A 304 11.40 -9.37 -19.38
N ASN A 305 10.55 -8.58 -20.04
CA ASN A 305 10.92 -7.80 -21.23
C ASN A 305 11.29 -6.35 -20.89
N HIS A 306 11.86 -6.12 -19.72
CA HIS A 306 12.28 -4.79 -19.23
C HIS A 306 13.66 -4.41 -19.76
N ASP A 307 14.00 -3.13 -19.62
CA ASP A 307 15.34 -2.62 -19.89
C ASP A 307 16.37 -3.25 -18.94
N GLN A 308 17.22 -4.14 -19.49
CA GLN A 308 18.26 -4.86 -18.76
C GLN A 308 19.34 -3.95 -18.16
N SER A 309 19.48 -2.72 -18.65
CA SER A 309 20.42 -1.75 -18.09
C SER A 309 19.95 -1.22 -16.73
N ARG A 310 18.63 -1.06 -16.57
CA ARG A 310 18.00 -0.58 -15.34
C ARG A 310 17.89 -1.65 -14.28
N MET A 311 17.76 -2.91 -14.67
CA MET A 311 17.71 -4.05 -13.76
C MET A 311 18.07 -5.34 -14.50
N SER A 312 18.91 -6.17 -13.88
CA SER A 312 19.47 -7.37 -14.51
C SER A 312 18.77 -8.67 -14.13
N GLN A 313 18.17 -8.72 -12.94
CA GLN A 313 17.47 -9.89 -12.41
C GLN A 313 16.55 -9.47 -11.26
N LEU A 314 15.52 -10.30 -11.00
CA LEU A 314 14.74 -10.19 -9.77
C LEU A 314 15.63 -10.38 -8.54
N PRO A 315 15.31 -9.73 -7.41
CA PRO A 315 16.20 -9.76 -6.26
C PRO A 315 16.21 -11.14 -5.58
N THR A 316 17.36 -11.47 -5.00
CA THR A 316 17.67 -12.78 -4.43
C THR A 316 17.49 -12.81 -2.92
N SER A 317 17.51 -14.00 -2.33
CA SER A 317 17.58 -14.13 -0.87
C SER A 317 18.80 -13.42 -0.28
N ALA A 318 19.94 -13.42 -1.00
CA ALA A 318 21.15 -12.72 -0.55
C ALA A 318 20.99 -11.19 -0.56
N ASP A 319 20.27 -10.63 -1.55
CA ASP A 319 19.96 -9.20 -1.59
C ASP A 319 19.09 -8.81 -0.37
N VAL A 320 18.09 -9.63 -0.03
CA VAL A 320 17.25 -9.39 1.16
C VAL A 320 18.04 -9.49 2.46
N GLU A 321 18.92 -10.49 2.60
CA GLU A 321 19.80 -10.61 3.78
C GLU A 321 20.74 -9.41 3.93
N PHE A 322 21.28 -8.90 2.82
CA PHE A 322 22.09 -7.68 2.82
C PHE A 322 21.30 -6.48 3.34
N VAL A 323 20.09 -6.25 2.80
CA VAL A 323 19.21 -5.16 3.25
C VAL A 323 18.87 -5.29 4.72
N LEU A 324 18.51 -6.49 5.19
CA LEU A 324 18.24 -6.77 6.61
C LEU A 324 19.49 -6.61 7.51
N GLY A 325 20.69 -6.55 6.95
CA GLY A 325 21.93 -6.28 7.68
C GLY A 325 22.14 -4.80 8.04
N LEU A 326 21.50 -3.88 7.31
CA LEU A 326 21.63 -2.44 7.53
C LEU A 326 20.94 -2.04 8.83
N ARG A 327 21.65 -1.31 9.70
CA ARG A 327 21.15 -0.94 11.05
C ARG A 327 20.36 0.35 11.07
N ASP A 328 20.72 1.30 10.21
CA ASP A 328 20.13 2.63 10.20
C ASP A 328 18.90 2.64 9.30
N TYR A 329 17.77 3.09 9.82
CA TYR A 329 16.53 3.21 9.04
C TYR A 329 16.74 4.14 7.84
N GLU A 330 17.37 5.28 8.14
CA GLU A 330 17.73 6.35 7.22
C GLU A 330 19.11 6.90 7.54
N THR A 331 19.69 7.62 6.59
CA THR A 331 21.03 8.23 6.69
C THR A 331 21.05 9.66 6.13
N ASP A 332 22.18 10.37 6.27
CA ASP A 332 22.40 11.80 6.05
C ASP A 332 21.45 12.57 5.11
N SER A 333 21.24 12.14 3.86
CA SER A 333 20.44 12.92 2.90
C SER A 333 18.92 12.78 3.10
N LEU A 334 18.46 11.75 3.83
CA LEU A 334 17.06 11.41 4.10
C LEU A 334 16.20 11.25 2.84
N ASP A 335 16.83 11.09 1.68
CA ASP A 335 16.21 10.99 0.37
C ASP A 335 16.79 9.83 -0.46
N ARG A 336 16.49 9.77 -1.77
CA ARG A 336 16.97 8.73 -2.69
C ARG A 336 18.50 8.61 -2.79
N ARG A 337 19.25 9.62 -2.36
CA ARG A 337 20.73 9.63 -2.35
C ARG A 337 21.32 9.01 -1.09
N SER A 338 20.48 8.60 -0.13
CA SER A 338 20.90 8.04 1.16
C SER A 338 21.69 6.75 0.96
N ASN A 339 22.96 6.75 1.37
CA ASN A 339 23.81 5.56 1.26
C ASN A 339 23.74 4.73 2.54
N MET A 340 23.76 3.39 2.43
CA MET A 340 23.66 2.47 3.57
C MET A 340 22.39 2.65 4.45
N SER A 341 21.37 3.34 3.93
CA SER A 341 20.03 3.44 4.53
C SER A 341 19.23 2.17 4.25
N PHE A 342 18.65 1.57 5.29
CA PHE A 342 17.75 0.42 5.16
C PHE A 342 16.56 0.76 4.25
N ARG A 343 15.88 1.88 4.51
CA ARG A 343 14.72 2.32 3.71
C ARG A 343 15.12 2.47 2.25
N ASN A 344 16.19 3.20 1.96
CA ASN A 344 16.60 3.50 0.59
C ASN A 344 17.06 2.26 -0.19
N THR A 345 17.75 1.33 0.50
CA THR A 345 18.20 0.07 -0.11
C THR A 345 17.04 -0.89 -0.35
N LEU A 346 16.07 -0.97 0.55
CA LEU A 346 14.85 -1.78 0.38
C LEU A 346 13.95 -1.21 -0.72
N GLU A 347 13.78 0.10 -0.79
CA GLU A 347 13.06 0.78 -1.87
C GLU A 347 13.73 0.51 -3.22
N GLY A 348 15.07 0.47 -3.24
CA GLY A 348 15.86 -0.02 -4.37
C GLY A 348 16.41 1.07 -5.27
N GLN A 349 16.72 2.24 -4.70
CA GLN A 349 17.32 3.39 -5.40
C GLN A 349 18.80 3.19 -5.73
N ILE A 350 19.54 2.42 -4.93
CA ILE A 350 20.99 2.22 -5.08
C ILE A 350 21.33 0.73 -5.06
N LYS A 351 22.12 0.26 -6.05
CA LYS A 351 22.87 -0.99 -5.94
C LYS A 351 24.32 -0.65 -5.57
N PRO A 352 24.85 -1.09 -4.42
CA PRO A 352 26.22 -0.78 -3.98
C PRO A 352 27.31 -1.15 -5.01
N SER A 353 27.01 -2.05 -5.95
CA SER A 353 27.95 -2.54 -6.95
C SER A 353 27.83 -1.91 -8.35
N LYS A 354 26.75 -1.14 -8.64
CA LYS A 354 26.51 -0.49 -9.95
C LYS A 354 25.62 0.74 -9.75
N GLU A 355 26.17 1.93 -9.98
CA GLU A 355 25.54 3.25 -9.74
C GLU A 355 24.23 3.55 -10.49
N GLN A 356 23.66 2.62 -11.29
CA GLN A 356 22.48 2.86 -12.12
C GLN A 356 21.45 1.72 -12.18
N ALA A 357 21.66 0.62 -11.44
CA ALA A 357 20.71 -0.51 -11.47
C ALA A 357 19.77 -0.45 -10.26
N SER A 358 18.46 -0.47 -10.49
CA SER A 358 17.46 -0.63 -9.45
C SER A 358 17.49 -2.06 -8.88
N THR A 359 17.18 -2.18 -7.59
CA THR A 359 17.12 -3.46 -6.87
C THR A 359 15.81 -3.58 -6.08
N MET A 360 15.62 -4.67 -5.33
CA MET A 360 14.56 -4.84 -4.33
C MET A 360 13.15 -4.45 -4.83
N HIS A 361 12.48 -3.48 -4.19
CA HIS A 361 11.14 -3.01 -4.58
C HIS A 361 11.12 -2.47 -6.02
N ASN A 362 11.98 -1.49 -6.34
CA ASN A 362 12.04 -0.88 -7.67
C ASN A 362 12.32 -1.89 -8.79
N ALA A 363 13.13 -2.92 -8.51
CA ALA A 363 13.41 -3.99 -9.46
C ALA A 363 12.14 -4.74 -9.88
N LEU A 364 11.22 -5.08 -8.96
CA LEU A 364 10.00 -5.78 -9.36
C LEU A 364 9.08 -4.89 -10.19
N HIS A 365 8.93 -3.62 -9.82
CA HIS A 365 8.16 -2.64 -10.58
C HIS A 365 8.67 -2.52 -12.03
N ILE A 366 10.00 -2.44 -12.21
CA ILE A 366 10.63 -2.40 -13.54
C ILE A 366 10.47 -3.75 -14.26
N TYR A 367 10.65 -4.88 -13.57
CA TYR A 367 10.58 -6.22 -14.15
C TYR A 367 9.28 -6.48 -14.90
N MET A 368 8.17 -5.97 -14.38
CA MET A 368 6.82 -6.17 -14.94
C MET A 368 6.60 -5.53 -16.30
N ASN A 369 7.42 -4.54 -16.67
CA ASN A 369 7.41 -3.83 -17.96
C ASN A 369 5.99 -3.56 -18.48
N GLY A 370 5.32 -2.59 -17.86
CA GLY A 370 3.93 -2.25 -18.15
C GLY A 370 3.39 -1.27 -17.14
N THR A 371 2.12 -1.42 -16.78
CA THR A 371 1.43 -0.53 -15.82
C THR A 371 2.16 -0.45 -14.47
N MET A 372 2.70 -1.57 -13.95
CA MET A 372 3.53 -1.62 -12.73
C MET A 372 4.81 -0.78 -12.79
N SER A 373 5.31 -0.44 -13.98
CA SER A 373 6.57 0.28 -14.16
C SER A 373 6.42 1.81 -14.13
N SER A 374 5.19 2.32 -14.13
CA SER A 374 4.88 3.72 -13.87
C SER A 374 4.61 3.88 -12.37
N VAL A 375 5.30 4.80 -11.68
CA VAL A 375 5.06 5.03 -10.24
C VAL A 375 3.59 5.34 -9.99
N GLN A 376 3.08 6.41 -10.61
CA GLN A 376 1.69 6.88 -10.50
C GLN A 376 0.64 5.85 -10.95
N GLY A 377 0.96 5.03 -11.95
CA GLY A 377 0.05 4.03 -12.52
C GLY A 377 0.10 2.66 -11.85
N SER A 378 1.12 2.37 -11.04
CA SER A 378 1.48 1.00 -10.66
C SER A 378 0.40 0.26 -9.89
N ALA A 379 -0.31 0.93 -9.00
CA ALA A 379 -1.37 0.35 -8.17
C ALA A 379 -2.57 -0.20 -8.98
N ASN A 380 -2.73 0.18 -10.25
CA ASN A 380 -3.74 -0.40 -11.14
C ASN A 380 -3.55 -1.92 -11.35
N ASP A 381 -2.31 -2.39 -11.25
CA ASP A 381 -1.99 -3.81 -11.40
C ASP A 381 -2.14 -4.53 -10.05
N PRO A 382 -2.93 -5.61 -9.94
CA PRO A 382 -3.14 -6.32 -8.67
C PRO A 382 -1.86 -6.99 -8.11
N ILE A 383 -0.80 -7.13 -8.91
CA ILE A 383 0.52 -7.55 -8.41
C ILE A 383 1.08 -6.53 -7.39
N PHE A 384 0.69 -5.25 -7.49
CA PHE A 384 1.07 -4.21 -6.53
C PHE A 384 0.80 -4.65 -5.09
N LEU A 385 -0.40 -5.17 -4.81
CA LEU A 385 -0.82 -5.57 -3.46
C LEU A 385 0.09 -6.64 -2.87
N ILE A 386 0.33 -7.72 -3.62
CA ILE A 386 1.12 -8.86 -3.16
C ILE A 386 2.62 -8.53 -3.12
N HIS A 387 3.08 -7.58 -3.94
CA HIS A 387 4.44 -7.06 -3.91
C HIS A 387 4.69 -6.24 -2.64
N HIS A 388 3.86 -5.22 -2.42
CA HIS A 388 3.99 -4.32 -1.28
C HIS A 388 3.75 -5.04 0.04
N ALA A 389 2.87 -6.05 0.08
CA ALA A 389 2.74 -6.92 1.24
C ALA A 389 4.03 -7.68 1.56
N PHE A 390 4.84 -8.05 0.55
CA PHE A 390 6.14 -8.67 0.79
C PHE A 390 7.20 -7.65 1.24
N ILE A 391 7.22 -6.45 0.68
CA ILE A 391 8.09 -5.34 1.14
C ILE A 391 7.80 -5.01 2.62
N ASP A 392 6.53 -4.90 2.99
CA ASP A 392 6.10 -4.69 4.38
C ASP A 392 6.57 -5.81 5.32
N SER A 393 6.64 -7.06 4.82
CA SER A 393 7.17 -8.19 5.59
C SER A 393 8.68 -8.13 5.81
N ILE A 394 9.45 -7.53 4.88
CA ILE A 394 10.89 -7.28 5.05
C ILE A 394 11.09 -6.14 6.07
N PHE A 395 10.24 -5.12 6.03
CA PHE A 395 10.24 -4.07 7.04
C PHE A 395 9.96 -4.63 8.45
N GLU A 396 8.99 -5.54 8.59
CA GLU A 396 8.72 -6.21 9.86
C GLU A 396 9.92 -7.03 10.36
N GLN A 397 10.60 -7.78 9.48
CA GLN A 397 11.81 -8.50 9.86
C GLN A 397 12.90 -7.57 10.37
N TRP A 398 13.09 -6.42 9.72
CA TRP A 398 14.07 -5.42 10.13
C TRP A 398 13.74 -4.82 11.50
N LEU A 399 12.46 -4.47 11.75
CA LEU A 399 12.00 -3.98 13.05
C LEU A 399 12.26 -4.99 14.18
N ARG A 400 11.98 -6.28 13.95
CA ARG A 400 12.25 -7.35 14.93
C ARG A 400 13.72 -7.54 15.20
N LYS A 401 14.54 -7.48 14.15
CA LYS A 401 15.97 -7.75 14.21
C LYS A 401 16.73 -6.64 14.93
N HIS A 402 16.42 -5.38 14.63
CA HIS A 402 17.21 -4.25 15.11
C HIS A 402 16.55 -3.51 16.28
N GLN A 403 15.25 -3.66 16.49
CA GLN A 403 14.49 -3.01 17.57
C GLN A 403 14.86 -1.52 17.73
N PRO A 404 14.80 -0.73 16.65
CA PRO A 404 15.25 0.65 16.67
C PRO A 404 14.45 1.47 17.67
N ALA A 405 15.09 2.45 18.30
CA ALA A 405 14.37 3.43 19.10
C ALA A 405 13.43 4.22 18.18
N ARG A 406 12.27 4.63 18.71
CA ARG A 406 11.29 5.41 17.94
C ARG A 406 11.89 6.69 17.34
N THR A 407 12.85 7.30 18.03
CA THR A 407 13.60 8.49 17.61
C THR A 407 14.51 8.29 16.40
N HIS A 408 14.70 7.05 15.91
CA HIS A 408 15.47 6.79 14.68
C HIS A 408 14.72 7.22 13.42
N TYR A 409 13.39 7.39 13.49
CA TYR A 409 12.65 7.99 12.39
C TYR A 409 12.90 9.51 12.37
N PRO A 410 13.14 10.14 11.21
CA PRO A 410 13.54 11.55 11.14
C PRO A 410 12.40 12.49 11.58
N ALA A 411 12.66 13.25 12.65
CA ALA A 411 11.72 14.25 13.18
C ALA A 411 11.54 15.46 12.24
N SER A 412 12.61 15.88 11.55
CA SER A 412 12.65 17.06 10.70
C SER A 412 13.64 16.88 9.55
N ASN A 413 13.63 17.82 8.60
CA ASN A 413 14.54 17.92 7.45
C ASN A 413 14.46 16.78 6.43
N ALA A 414 13.57 15.79 6.62
CA ALA A 414 13.25 14.86 5.53
C ALA A 414 12.52 15.63 4.41
N PRO A 415 12.53 15.12 3.17
CA PRO A 415 11.69 15.66 2.09
C PRO A 415 10.25 15.91 2.55
N ILE A 416 9.61 16.93 1.97
CA ILE A 416 8.24 17.31 2.34
C ILE A 416 7.31 16.10 2.33
N GLY A 417 6.55 15.89 3.40
CA GLY A 417 5.70 14.71 3.55
C GLY A 417 6.31 13.56 4.35
N HIS A 418 7.64 13.54 4.55
CA HIS A 418 8.34 12.38 5.13
C HIS A 418 8.74 12.53 6.59
N ASN A 419 8.64 13.74 7.16
CA ASN A 419 8.89 13.99 8.58
C ASN A 419 7.96 13.16 9.47
N ASP A 420 8.45 12.85 10.67
CA ASP A 420 7.77 12.06 11.70
C ASP A 420 6.31 12.45 11.95
N GLY A 421 6.10 13.73 12.28
CA GLY A 421 4.79 14.28 12.62
C GLY A 421 3.95 14.71 11.42
N TYR A 422 4.39 14.40 10.18
CA TYR A 422 3.64 14.72 8.97
C TYR A 422 2.46 13.75 8.82
N TYR A 423 1.27 14.27 8.50
CA TYR A 423 0.13 13.41 8.18
C TYR A 423 0.26 12.85 6.76
N MET A 424 0.22 11.53 6.65
CA MET A 424 0.30 10.80 5.38
C MET A 424 -0.76 11.29 4.38
N VAL A 425 -0.29 11.86 3.28
CA VAL A 425 -1.14 12.30 2.17
C VAL A 425 -1.68 11.09 1.41
N PRO A 426 -2.90 11.08 0.86
CA PRO A 426 -4.03 11.96 1.15
C PRO A 426 -5.02 11.27 2.12
N PHE A 427 -4.53 10.55 3.13
CA PHE A 427 -5.43 9.78 3.99
C PHE A 427 -6.32 10.68 4.83
N ILE A 428 -7.61 10.35 4.87
CA ILE A 428 -8.60 10.84 5.83
C ILE A 428 -9.37 9.62 6.32
N PRO A 429 -9.40 9.33 7.63
CA PRO A 429 -8.85 10.12 8.74
C PRO A 429 -7.31 10.20 8.72
N LEU A 430 -6.77 11.09 9.55
CA LEU A 430 -5.35 11.45 9.52
C LEU A 430 -4.48 10.43 10.24
N TYR A 431 -3.32 10.14 9.65
CA TYR A 431 -2.32 9.19 10.15
C TYR A 431 -0.93 9.82 10.05
N GLN A 432 -0.15 9.83 11.14
CA GLN A 432 1.21 10.38 11.11
C GLN A 432 2.23 9.30 10.74
N ASN A 433 3.25 9.66 9.97
CA ASN A 433 4.30 8.71 9.54
C ASN A 433 4.90 7.93 10.72
N GLY A 434 5.30 8.69 11.72
CA GLY A 434 5.95 8.18 12.90
C GLY A 434 5.09 7.21 13.72
N ASP A 435 3.77 7.42 13.75
CA ASP A 435 2.82 6.56 14.46
C ASP A 435 2.70 5.16 13.86
N TYR A 436 3.34 4.89 12.72
CA TYR A 436 3.34 3.59 12.05
C TYR A 436 4.75 2.99 11.89
N PHE A 437 5.74 3.60 12.52
CA PHE A 437 7.08 3.05 12.69
C PHE A 437 7.11 2.05 13.88
N LEU A 438 6.30 0.99 13.79
CA LEU A 438 6.13 -0.03 14.83
C LEU A 438 5.80 -1.40 14.23
N THR A 439 5.97 -2.48 15.01
CA THR A 439 5.81 -3.86 14.53
C THR A 439 4.39 -4.18 14.06
N THR A 440 4.23 -5.07 13.08
CA THR A 440 2.91 -5.49 12.55
C THR A 440 2.02 -6.12 13.62
N LYS A 441 2.62 -6.78 14.62
CA LYS A 441 1.90 -7.35 15.77
C LYS A 441 1.11 -6.30 16.54
N ALA A 442 1.68 -5.11 16.74
CA ALA A 442 0.99 -3.99 17.39
C ALA A 442 -0.13 -3.38 16.52
N LEU A 443 -0.19 -3.73 15.23
CA LEU A 443 -1.26 -3.40 14.29
C LEU A 443 -2.25 -4.57 14.09
N GLY A 444 -2.09 -5.67 14.84
CA GLY A 444 -2.94 -6.85 14.80
C GLY A 444 -2.81 -7.70 13.53
N TYR A 445 -1.62 -7.74 12.93
CA TYR A 445 -1.36 -8.72 11.87
C TYR A 445 0.08 -9.24 11.88
N GLU A 446 0.24 -10.41 11.27
CA GLU A 446 1.48 -11.17 11.23
C GLU A 446 1.70 -11.78 9.84
N TYR A 447 2.94 -12.16 9.56
CA TYR A 447 3.29 -12.91 8.36
C TYR A 447 3.51 -14.38 8.71
N SER A 448 2.87 -15.29 7.98
CA SER A 448 2.87 -16.73 8.32
C SER A 448 4.25 -17.35 8.53
N TYR A 449 5.27 -16.89 7.79
CA TYR A 449 6.64 -17.39 7.89
C TYR A 449 7.44 -16.78 9.06
N LEU A 450 6.91 -15.74 9.72
CA LEU A 450 7.52 -15.09 10.89
C LEU A 450 6.94 -15.59 12.23
N LEU A 451 5.86 -16.37 12.22
CA LEU A 451 5.22 -16.90 13.43
C LEU A 451 6.06 -17.96 14.15
N ASN A 452 6.90 -18.71 13.42
CA ASN A 452 7.73 -19.79 13.97
C ASN A 452 9.18 -19.68 13.47
N PRO A 453 10.03 -18.84 14.10
CA PRO A 453 11.43 -18.65 13.69
C PRO A 453 12.32 -19.88 13.90
N THR A 454 11.84 -20.94 14.57
CA THR A 454 12.60 -22.15 14.89
C THR A 454 12.71 -23.18 13.77
N ILE A 455 12.08 -22.95 12.62
CA ILE A 455 12.29 -23.78 11.43
C ILE A 455 13.04 -22.91 10.41
N PRO A 456 14.37 -23.07 10.26
CA PRO A 456 15.07 -22.52 9.12
C PRO A 456 14.35 -23.00 7.86
N GLN A 457 13.81 -22.07 7.06
CA GLN A 457 13.46 -22.38 5.68
C GLN A 457 14.75 -22.52 4.88
N THR A 458 15.50 -23.59 5.14
CA THR A 458 16.54 -24.03 4.24
C THR A 458 15.85 -24.44 2.95
N HIS A 459 15.92 -23.59 1.94
CA HIS A 459 15.81 -24.06 0.57
C HIS A 459 16.77 -25.24 0.42
N SER A 460 16.19 -26.40 0.10
CA SER A 460 16.86 -27.68 -0.08
C SER A 460 18.09 -27.56 -0.99
N LYS A 461 19.27 -27.40 -0.38
CA LYS A 461 20.58 -27.76 -0.95
C LYS A 461 21.49 -28.47 0.05
N ILE A 462 20.93 -29.08 1.10
CA ILE A 462 21.69 -29.95 2.01
C ILE A 462 20.93 -31.28 2.12
N GLY A 463 21.03 -32.09 1.05
CA GLY A 463 20.43 -33.42 0.98
C GLY A 463 21.38 -34.48 0.45
N VAL A 464 22.68 -34.20 0.33
CA VAL A 464 23.65 -35.17 -0.19
C VAL A 464 24.86 -35.38 0.75
N CYS A 465 25.22 -34.41 1.61
CA CYS A 465 26.40 -34.57 2.47
C CYS A 465 26.11 -35.36 3.76
N SER A 466 24.94 -35.18 4.39
CA SER A 466 24.62 -35.83 5.67
C SER A 466 24.29 -37.32 5.54
N ILE A 467 23.77 -37.76 4.38
CA ILE A 467 23.51 -39.19 4.13
C ILE A 467 24.82 -39.94 3.89
N VAL A 468 25.80 -39.33 3.20
CA VAL A 468 27.12 -39.94 2.99
C VAL A 468 27.88 -40.09 4.31
N LEU A 469 27.79 -39.11 5.22
CA LEU A 469 28.43 -39.21 6.53
C LEU A 469 27.79 -40.29 7.42
N LEU A 470 26.46 -40.42 7.41
CA LEU A 470 25.76 -41.49 8.14
C LEU A 470 26.06 -42.87 7.58
N VAL A 471 26.14 -43.03 6.26
CA VAL A 471 26.49 -44.31 5.62
C VAL A 471 27.95 -44.70 5.92
N ILE A 472 28.89 -43.73 5.93
CA ILE A 472 30.29 -43.98 6.31
C ILE A 472 30.41 -44.37 7.79
N ILE A 473 29.66 -43.72 8.69
CA ILE A 473 29.68 -44.07 10.12
C ILE A 473 29.07 -45.46 10.35
N VAL A 474 27.97 -45.80 9.69
CA VAL A 474 27.35 -47.14 9.79
C VAL A 474 28.25 -48.22 9.20
N LEU A 475 28.94 -47.95 8.09
CA LEU A 475 29.93 -48.88 7.52
C LEU A 475 31.16 -49.03 8.43
N TYR A 476 31.64 -47.96 9.06
CA TYR A 476 32.77 -48.00 10.00
C TYR A 476 32.43 -48.77 11.29
N VAL A 477 31.22 -48.59 11.82
CA VAL A 477 30.75 -49.31 13.02
C VAL A 477 30.53 -50.80 12.71
N ASN A 478 30.03 -51.14 11.52
CA ASN A 478 29.88 -52.54 11.11
C ASN A 478 31.24 -53.21 10.80
N LEU A 479 32.21 -52.51 10.21
CA LEU A 479 33.56 -53.05 10.03
C LEU A 479 34.27 -53.31 11.37
N LYS A 480 34.10 -52.42 12.36
CA LYS A 480 34.64 -52.65 13.72
C LYS A 480 33.98 -53.84 14.41
N ARG A 481 32.67 -54.07 14.22
CA ARG A 481 31.99 -55.27 14.76
C ARG A 481 32.48 -56.57 14.13
N LEU A 482 32.77 -56.60 12.82
CA LEU A 482 33.36 -57.78 12.18
C LEU A 482 34.81 -58.04 12.64
N PHE A 483 35.60 -57.00 12.90
CA PHE A 483 36.97 -57.17 13.43
C PHE A 483 37.00 -57.65 14.88
N PHE A 484 36.03 -57.27 15.72
CA PHE A 484 35.92 -57.78 17.09
C PHE A 484 35.39 -59.22 17.18
N PHE A 485 34.62 -59.68 16.19
CA PHE A 485 34.15 -61.07 16.15
C PHE A 485 35.23 -62.07 15.71
N ASN A 486 36.27 -61.63 14.98
CA ASN A 486 37.39 -62.49 14.57
C ASN A 486 38.55 -62.56 15.58
N LEU A 487 38.49 -61.82 16.69
CA LEU A 487 39.51 -61.89 17.75
C LEU A 487 39.10 -62.73 18.98
N LEU A 488 37.92 -63.38 18.93
CA LEU A 488 37.38 -64.25 19.98
C LEU A 488 37.30 -65.74 19.54
N LEU A 489 37.90 -66.06 18.39
CA LEU A 489 38.08 -67.42 17.88
C LEU A 489 39.53 -67.62 17.45
N PHE A 490 40.47 -67.45 18.39
CA PHE A 490 41.79 -68.10 18.41
C PHE A 490 42.34 -68.10 19.83
#